data_AF-A0A2S6R1B6-F1
#
_entry.id   AF-A0A2S6R1B6-F1
#
_cell.length_a   1.000
_cell.length_b   1.000
_cell.length_c   1.000
_cell.angle_alpha   90.00
_cell.angle_beta   90.00
_cell.angle_gamma   90.00
#
_symmetry.space_group_name_H-M   'P 1'
#
loop_
_entity.id
_entity.type
_entity.pdbx_description
1 polymer ?
#
loop_
_entity_poly.entity_id
_entity_poly.type
_entity_poly.pdbx_seq_one_letter_code
_entity_poly.pdbx_strand_id
1 'polypeptide(L)' 'LRDMAPDLAGHLAPDGLAILSGLLRRHEEGVDESYRNAGLRLLDQVRLGDWSTLLLAN' A
#
# COMPACT_ATOMS: atom_id res chain seq x y z
N LEU A 1 -0.94 -7.56 -7.10
CA LEU A 1 -0.98 -6.65 -5.93
C LEU A 1 -1.67 -5.33 -6.26
N ARG A 2 -1.25 -4.63 -7.32
CA ARG A 2 -1.90 -3.40 -7.80
C ARG A 2 -3.42 -3.54 -8.00
N ASP A 3 -3.85 -4.63 -8.63
CA ASP A 3 -5.26 -4.87 -8.95
C ASP A 3 -6.15 -5.13 -7.72
N MET A 4 -5.55 -5.43 -6.56
CA MET A 4 -6.29 -5.64 -5.30
C MET A 4 -6.59 -4.33 -4.57
N ALA A 5 -6.07 -3.19 -5.05
CA ALA A 5 -6.17 -1.92 -4.34
C ALA A 5 -7.62 -1.45 -4.10
N PRO A 6 -8.55 -1.49 -5.09
CA PRO A 6 -9.93 -1.06 -4.87
C PRO A 6 -10.65 -1.94 -3.86
N ASP A 7 -10.47 -3.26 -3.97
CA ASP A 7 -11.10 -4.21 -3.05
C ASP A 7 -10.58 -4.01 -1.63
N LEU A 8 -9.25 -3.90 -1.44
CA LEU A 8 -8.69 -3.68 -0.12
C LEU A 8 -9.21 -2.39 0.51
N ALA A 9 -9.22 -1.29 -0.24
CA ALA A 9 -9.70 0.00 0.25
C ALA A 9 -11.19 -0.07 0.66
N GLY A 10 -12.03 -0.75 -0.13
CA GLY A 10 -13.45 -0.93 0.17
C GLY A 10 -13.74 -1.81 1.40
N HIS A 11 -12.79 -2.63 1.84
CA HIS A 11 -12.94 -3.51 3.01
C HIS A 11 -12.31 -2.95 4.30
N LEU A 12 -11.63 -1.79 4.24
CA LEU A 12 -11.12 -1.15 5.45
C LEU A 12 -12.26 -0.50 6.24
N ALA A 13 -12.31 -0.77 7.54
CA ALA A 13 -13.15 -0.03 8.47
C ALA A 13 -12.72 1.46 8.53
N PRO A 14 -13.56 2.39 9.00
CA PRO A 14 -13.14 3.76 9.25
C PRO A 14 -11.87 3.82 10.13
N ASP A 15 -10.94 4.70 9.77
CA ASP A 15 -9.61 4.82 10.40
C ASP A 15 -8.76 3.53 10.31
N GLY A 16 -9.04 2.71 9.29
CA GLY A 16 -8.41 1.41 9.06
C GLY A 16 -7.00 1.55 8.49
N LEU A 17 -6.10 0.67 8.95
CA LEU A 17 -4.73 0.60 8.47
C LEU A 17 -4.52 -0.63 7.58
N ALA A 18 -3.69 -0.49 6.56
CA ALA A 18 -3.24 -1.59 5.72
C ALA A 18 -1.72 -1.63 5.67
N ILE A 19 -1.16 -2.83 5.76
CA ILE A 19 0.28 -3.06 5.62
C ILE A 19 0.50 -3.92 4.38
N LEU A 20 1.23 -3.38 3.41
CA LEU A 20 1.64 -4.09 2.21
C LEU A 20 3.13 -4.39 2.32
N SER A 21 3.48 -5.65 2.61
CA SER A 21 4.86 -6.10 2.73
C SER A 21 5.27 -7.05 1.60
N GLY A 22 6.56 -7.36 1.53
CA GLY A 22 7.12 -8.24 0.50
C GLY A 22 7.21 -7.59 -0.88
N LEU A 23 7.23 -6.25 -0.94
CA LEU A 23 7.42 -5.53 -2.19
C LEU A 23 8.89 -5.51 -2.56
N LEU A 24 9.20 -5.69 -3.85
CA LEU A 24 10.53 -5.32 -4.35
C LEU A 24 10.54 -3.81 -4.59
N ARG A 25 11.62 -3.11 -4.23
CA ARG A 25 11.71 -1.63 -4.33
C ARG A 25 11.30 -1.08 -5.69
N ARG A 26 11.67 -1.76 -6.77
CA ARG A 26 11.31 -1.38 -8.15
C ARG A 26 9.81 -1.43 -8.46
N HIS A 27 9.01 -2.11 -7.63
CA HIS A 27 7.55 -2.19 -7.77
C HIS A 27 6.82 -1.25 -6.79
N GLU A 28 7.53 -0.66 -5.83
CA GLU A 28 6.95 0.13 -4.74
C GLU A 28 6.11 1.29 -5.26
N GLU A 29 6.66 2.10 -6.16
CA GLU A 29 5.99 3.28 -6.71
C GLU A 29 4.69 2.92 -7.44
N GLY A 30 4.71 1.87 -8.27
CA GLY A 30 3.51 1.42 -8.97
C GLY A 30 2.45 0.83 -8.05
N VAL A 31 2.85 0.23 -6.93
CA VAL A 31 1.91 -0.25 -5.89
C VAL A 31 1.33 0.94 -5.14
N ASP A 32 2.16 1.82 -4.60
CA ASP A 32 1.71 3.03 -3.91
C ASP A 32 0.73 3.86 -4.76
N GLU A 33 1.03 4.10 -6.03
CA GLU A 33 0.14 4.81 -6.96
C GLU A 33 -1.23 4.11 -7.09
N SER A 34 -1.26 2.79 -7.25
CA SER A 34 -2.52 2.04 -7.34
C SER A 34 -3.37 2.17 -6.07
N TYR A 35 -2.75 2.16 -4.89
CA TYR A 35 -3.47 2.31 -3.62
C TYR A 35 -3.87 3.77 -3.33
N ARG A 36 -3.07 4.76 -3.77
CA ARG A 36 -3.47 6.17 -3.78
C ARG A 36 -4.67 6.43 -4.68
N ASN A 37 -4.69 5.84 -5.87
CA ASN A 37 -5.83 5.93 -6.78
C ASN A 37 -7.08 5.21 -6.23
N ALA A 38 -6.91 4.22 -5.34
CA ALA A 38 -8.00 3.58 -4.61
C ALA A 38 -8.45 4.36 -3.36
N GLY A 39 -7.89 5.55 -3.10
CA GLY A 39 -8.27 6.43 -2.01
C GLY A 39 -7.47 6.26 -0.72
N LEU A 40 -6.45 5.39 -0.68
CA LEU A 40 -5.61 5.24 0.50
C LEU A 40 -4.45 6.24 0.50
N ARG A 41 -3.97 6.58 1.70
CA ARG A 41 -2.81 7.46 1.90
C ARG A 41 -1.63 6.70 2.50
N LEU A 42 -0.45 6.87 1.92
CA LEU A 42 0.80 6.39 2.50
C LEU A 42 1.11 7.16 3.80
N LEU A 43 1.22 6.41 4.90
CA LEU A 43 1.59 6.95 6.21
C LEU A 43 3.07 6.73 6.50
N ASP A 44 3.59 5.56 6.15
CA ASP A 44 4.99 5.22 6.40
C ASP A 44 5.51 4.19 5.39
N GLN A 45 6.83 4.12 5.23
CA GLN A 45 7.52 3.17 4.39
C GLN A 45 8.78 2.66 5.07
N VAL A 46 8.95 1.33 5.07
CA VAL A 46 10.16 0.67 5.58
C VAL A 46 10.85 -0.05 4.44
N ARG A 47 12.15 0.20 4.26
CA ARG A 47 12.98 -0.42 3.21
C ARG A 47 14.13 -1.20 3.85
N LEU A 48 14.27 -2.47 3.48
CA LEU A 48 15.32 -3.38 3.97
C LEU A 48 15.96 -4.08 2.78
N GLY A 49 17.16 -3.63 2.39
CA GLY A 49 17.78 -4.06 1.13
C GLY A 49 16.90 -3.70 -0.05
N ASP A 50 16.54 -4.69 -0.87
CA ASP A 50 15.64 -4.52 -2.02
C ASP A 50 14.16 -4.72 -1.71
N TRP A 51 13.83 -4.97 -0.45
CA TRP A 51 12.46 -5.16 -0.01
C TRP A 51 11.89 -3.87 0.58
N SER A 52 10.60 -3.65 0.35
CA SER A 52 9.85 -2.57 0.97
C SER A 52 8.53 -3.03 1.57
N THR A 53 8.08 -2.27 2.56
CA THR A 53 6.78 -2.40 3.22
C THR A 53 6.15 -1.02 3.31
N LEU A 54 4.87 -0.92 2.97
CA LEU A 54 4.09 0.32 2.99
C LEU A 54 3.01 0.21 4.08
N LEU A 55 2.87 1.26 4.88
CA LEU A 55 1.75 1.46 5.79
C LEU A 55 0.80 2.48 5.18
N LEU A 56 -0.46 2.10 5.00
CA LEU A 56 -1.51 2.89 4.37
C LEU A 56 -2.69 3.09 5.31
N ALA A 57 -3.49 4.12 5.07
CA ALA A 57 -4.78 4.35 5.73
C ALA A 57 -5.86 4.79 4.73
N ASN A 58 -7.13 4.56 5.06
CA ASN A 58 -8.27 5.08 4.29
C ASN A 58 -8.63 6.53 4.65
#